data_AF-A0A7C5XBG1-F1
#
_entry.id   AF-A0A7C5XBG1-F1
#
_cell.length_a   1.000
_cell.length_b   1.000
_cell.length_c   1.000
_cell.angle_alpha   90.00
_cell.angle_beta   90.00
_cell.angle_gamma   90.00
#
_symmetry.space_group_name_H-M   'P 1'
#
loop_
_entity.id
_entity.type
_entity.pdbx_description
1 polymer ?
#
loop_
_entity_poly.entity_id
_entity_poly.type
_entity_poly.pdbx_seq_one_letter_code
_entity_poly.pdbx_strand_id
1 'polypeptide(L)'
;ARDGEQFTPIGSPRKTLSNNQIVLSTIDGLILHVYPYRDSENTKVRVDTRNVLIVTAGVPGVDHERLLNSASFIMELATKYLGGSIGAEPILINEEASL
;
A
#
# COMPACT_ATOMS: atom_id res chain seq x y z
N ALA A 1 5.61 -7.69 10.40
CA ALA A 1 5.18 -9.06 10.15
C ALA A 1 5.46 -9.88 11.40
N ARG A 2 4.61 -10.84 11.73
CA ARG A 2 4.92 -11.84 12.76
C ARG A 2 5.80 -12.92 12.16
N ASP A 3 6.69 -13.48 12.98
CA ASP A 3 7.51 -14.60 12.53
C ASP A 3 6.63 -15.77 12.07
N GLY A 4 6.91 -16.30 10.89
CA GLY A 4 6.12 -17.40 10.31
C GLY A 4 4.94 -16.95 9.44
N GLU A 5 4.63 -15.65 9.35
CA GLU A 5 3.55 -15.15 8.47
C GLU A 5 3.77 -15.55 7.01
N GLN A 6 2.68 -15.93 6.33
CA GLN A 6 2.73 -16.36 4.95
C GLN A 6 2.37 -15.21 4.02
N PHE A 7 3.21 -14.98 3.01
CA PHE A 7 3.00 -13.93 2.02
C PHE A 7 3.17 -14.48 0.60
N THR A 8 2.23 -14.12 -0.28
CA THR A 8 2.27 -14.53 -1.70
C THR A 8 2.56 -13.31 -2.56
N PRO A 9 3.83 -13.05 -2.91
CA PRO A 9 4.20 -11.91 -3.76
C PRO A 9 3.75 -12.07 -5.21
N ILE A 10 3.52 -10.96 -5.90
CA ILE A 10 3.34 -10.97 -7.36
C ILE A 10 4.61 -11.56 -8.02
N GLY A 11 4.41 -12.49 -8.95
CA GLY A 11 5.47 -13.00 -9.82
C GLY A 11 6.54 -13.87 -9.15
N SER A 12 6.36 -14.27 -7.88
CA SER A 12 7.27 -15.22 -7.24
C SER A 12 6.53 -16.17 -6.28
N PRO A 13 7.13 -17.32 -5.92
CA PRO A 13 6.51 -18.26 -5.00
C PRO A 13 6.23 -17.65 -3.63
N ARG A 14 5.29 -18.28 -2.91
CA ARG A 14 4.96 -17.97 -1.51
C ARG A 14 6.22 -17.96 -0.64
N LYS A 15 6.27 -17.05 0.32
CA LYS A 15 7.38 -16.87 1.27
C LYS A 15 6.86 -16.80 2.69
N THR A 16 7.69 -17.29 3.61
CA THR A 16 7.53 -17.07 5.04
C THR A 16 8.26 -15.79 5.43
N LEU A 17 7.58 -14.89 6.13
CA LEU A 17 8.12 -13.64 6.63
C LEU A 17 8.76 -13.83 8.01
N SER A 18 9.74 -12.98 8.33
CA SER A 18 10.36 -12.89 9.65
C SER A 18 9.86 -11.65 10.42
N ASN A 19 10.10 -11.63 11.72
CA ASN A 19 9.61 -10.61 12.66
C ASN A 19 10.12 -9.17 12.44
N ASN A 20 11.04 -8.91 11.51
CA ASN A 20 11.63 -7.58 11.27
C ASN A 20 11.21 -6.95 9.93
N GLN A 21 10.09 -7.38 9.35
CA GLN A 21 9.59 -6.84 8.09
C GLN A 21 8.38 -5.93 8.30
N ILE A 22 8.44 -4.71 7.79
CA ILE A 22 7.30 -3.79 7.79
C ILE A 22 6.29 -4.26 6.74
N VAL A 23 5.02 -4.36 7.13
CA VAL A 23 3.94 -4.82 6.26
C VAL A 23 2.73 -3.91 6.37
N LEU A 24 2.04 -3.72 5.25
CA LEU A 24 0.68 -3.19 5.22
C LEU A 24 -0.29 -4.37 5.17
N SER A 25 -1.20 -4.43 6.13
CA SER A 25 -2.18 -5.50 6.26
C SER A 25 -3.57 -4.97 6.60
N THR A 26 -4.59 -5.75 6.24
CA THR A 26 -5.94 -5.56 6.78
C THR A 26 -6.00 -5.95 8.27
N ILE A 27 -7.08 -5.57 8.94
CA ILE A 27 -7.32 -5.90 10.36
C ILE A 27 -7.43 -7.41 10.62
N ASP A 28 -7.91 -8.19 9.64
CA ASP A 28 -8.00 -9.65 9.68
C ASP A 28 -6.68 -10.35 9.27
N GLY A 29 -5.62 -9.58 8.99
CA GLY A 29 -4.27 -10.11 8.80
C GLY A 29 -3.89 -10.47 7.36
N LEU A 30 -4.71 -10.11 6.37
CA LEU A 30 -4.31 -10.24 4.97
C LEU A 30 -3.22 -9.20 4.65
N ILE A 31 -2.06 -9.66 4.21
CA ILE A 31 -0.94 -8.79 3.84
C ILE A 31 -1.11 -8.29 2.40
N LEU A 32 -1.15 -6.97 2.23
CA LEU A 32 -1.24 -6.27 0.94
C LEU A 32 0.14 -5.99 0.35
N HIS A 33 1.08 -5.59 1.22
CA HIS A 33 2.40 -5.13 0.80
C HIS A 33 3.44 -5.43 1.87
N VAL A 34 4.62 -5.87 1.46
CA VAL A 34 5.82 -5.97 2.29
C VAL A 34 6.78 -4.89 1.83
N TYR A 35 7.05 -3.95 2.72
CA TYR A 35 7.87 -2.79 2.44
C TYR A 35 9.33 -3.19 2.19
N PRO A 36 10.04 -2.57 1.23
CA PRO A 36 9.58 -1.49 0.35
C PRO A 36 9.03 -1.88 -1.04
N TYR A 37 9.21 -3.14 -1.49
CA TYR A 37 9.08 -3.45 -2.93
C TYR A 37 8.31 -4.73 -3.26
N ARG A 38 7.39 -5.18 -2.40
CA ARG A 38 6.68 -6.44 -2.65
C ARG A 38 5.19 -6.33 -2.42
N ASP A 39 4.45 -6.29 -3.52
CA ASP A 39 2.98 -6.32 -3.51
C ASP A 39 2.46 -7.76 -3.51
N SER A 40 1.28 -7.93 -2.90
CA SER A 40 0.58 -9.21 -2.78
C SER A 40 -0.10 -9.60 -4.08
N GLU A 41 0.07 -10.87 -4.50
CA GLU A 41 -0.69 -11.46 -5.59
C GLU A 41 -2.20 -11.48 -5.30
N ASN A 42 -2.57 -11.56 -4.02
CA ASN A 42 -3.96 -11.66 -3.58
C ASN A 42 -4.72 -10.33 -3.67
N THR A 43 -4.03 -9.20 -3.55
CA THR A 43 -4.65 -7.86 -3.45
C THR A 43 -4.24 -6.91 -4.58
N LYS A 44 -3.56 -7.42 -5.61
CA LYS A 44 -3.18 -6.62 -6.78
C LYS A 44 -4.41 -6.13 -7.53
N VAL A 45 -4.26 -5.00 -8.23
CA VAL A 45 -5.26 -4.51 -9.17
C VAL A 45 -5.43 -5.54 -10.31
N ARG A 46 -6.68 -5.83 -10.66
CA ARG A 46 -7.10 -6.77 -11.70
C ARG A 46 -8.03 -6.07 -12.69
N VAL A 47 -8.31 -6.73 -13.81
CA VAL A 47 -9.19 -6.20 -14.88
C VAL A 47 -10.62 -5.91 -14.41
N ASP A 48 -11.07 -6.62 -13.38
CA ASP A 48 -12.38 -6.49 -12.75
C ASP A 48 -12.37 -5.54 -11.54
N THR A 49 -11.21 -5.00 -11.14
CA THR A 49 -11.13 -3.98 -10.10
C THR A 49 -11.94 -2.75 -10.50
N ARG A 50 -12.73 -2.24 -9.54
CA ARG A 50 -13.58 -1.05 -9.73
C ARG A 50 -13.23 0.10 -8.80
N ASN A 51 -12.77 -0.24 -7.59
CA ASN A 51 -12.33 0.73 -6.59
C ASN A 51 -10.88 0.43 -6.22
N VAL A 52 -10.09 1.48 -6.02
CA VAL A 52 -8.69 1.38 -5.64
C VAL A 52 -8.43 2.24 -4.41
N LEU A 53 -7.57 1.75 -3.52
CA LEU A 53 -7.00 2.53 -2.44
C LEU A 53 -5.57 2.92 -2.85
N ILE A 54 -5.27 4.21 -2.85
CA ILE A 54 -3.92 4.71 -3.14
C ILE A 54 -3.21 4.92 -1.80
N VAL A 55 -2.03 4.31 -1.67
CA VAL A 55 -1.18 4.43 -0.47
C VAL A 55 0.21 4.88 -0.92
N THR A 56 0.69 5.98 -0.34
CA THR A 56 2.05 6.49 -0.53
C THR A 56 2.82 6.33 0.78
N ALA A 57 3.90 5.56 0.77
CA ALA A 57 4.76 5.37 1.93
C ALA A 57 6.07 6.15 1.77
N GLY A 58 6.46 6.92 2.79
CA GLY A 58 7.72 7.64 2.83
C GLY A 58 8.90 6.80 3.35
N VAL A 59 10.09 7.37 3.23
CA VAL A 59 11.31 6.99 3.97
C VAL A 59 11.76 8.19 4.80
N PRO A 60 12.62 8.00 5.82
CA PRO A 60 13.25 9.12 6.51
C PRO A 60 13.89 10.12 5.52
N GLY A 61 13.61 11.41 5.71
CA GLY A 61 14.10 12.49 4.84
C GLY A 61 13.18 12.85 3.66
N VAL A 62 12.08 12.12 3.45
CA VAL A 62 11.00 12.54 2.53
C VAL A 62 9.95 13.33 3.32
N ASP A 63 9.63 14.52 2.85
CA ASP A 63 8.65 15.40 3.48
C ASP A 63 7.21 14.91 3.27
N HIS A 64 6.35 15.21 4.24
CA HIS A 64 4.94 14.80 4.22
C HIS A 64 4.16 15.43 3.06
N GLU A 65 4.51 16.67 2.69
CA GLU A 65 3.87 17.38 1.59
C GLU A 65 4.07 16.63 0.27
N ARG A 66 5.28 16.11 0.04
CA ARG A 66 5.61 15.31 -1.13
C ARG A 66 4.83 14.00 -1.18
N LEU A 67 4.55 13.37 -0.04
CA LEU A 67 3.70 12.17 0.00
C LEU A 67 2.26 12.51 -0.38
N LEU A 68 1.68 13.54 0.22
CA LEU A 68 0.33 14.00 -0.09
C LEU A 68 0.20 14.43 -1.55
N ASN A 69 1.14 15.23 -2.06
CA ASN A 69 1.18 15.66 -3.45
C ASN A 69 1.30 14.47 -4.41
N SER A 70 2.06 13.43 -4.04
CA SER A 70 2.17 12.20 -4.85
C SER A 70 0.84 11.45 -4.90
N ALA A 71 0.14 11.31 -3.77
CA ALA A 71 -1.18 10.68 -3.72
C ALA A 71 -2.20 11.46 -4.57
N SER A 72 -2.27 12.79 -4.41
CA SER A 72 -3.14 13.67 -5.19
C SER A 72 -2.84 13.60 -6.69
N PHE A 73 -1.56 13.55 -7.07
CA PHE A 73 -1.16 13.43 -8.46
C PHE A 73 -1.62 12.10 -9.09
N ILE A 74 -1.48 10.99 -8.37
CA ILE A 74 -1.99 9.68 -8.84
C ILE A 74 -3.51 9.71 -8.97
N MET A 75 -4.22 10.34 -8.03
CA MET A 75 -5.68 10.49 -8.09
C MET A 75 -6.13 11.32 -9.28
N GLU A 76 -5.43 12.41 -9.59
CA GLU A 76 -5.69 13.24 -10.78
C GLU A 76 -5.52 12.42 -12.07
N LEU A 77 -4.40 11.70 -12.19
CA LEU A 77 -4.13 10.85 -13.35
C LEU A 77 -5.19 9.75 -13.50
N ALA A 78 -5.55 9.08 -12.41
CA ALA A 78 -6.56 8.03 -12.42
C ALA A 78 -7.93 8.58 -12.85
N THR A 79 -8.33 9.73 -12.33
CA THR A 79 -9.58 10.39 -12.70
C THR A 79 -9.58 10.80 -14.18
N LYS A 80 -8.49 11.43 -14.63
CA LYS A 80 -8.34 11.95 -16.00
C LYS A 80 -8.29 10.85 -17.05
N TYR A 81 -7.56 9.77 -16.80
CA TYR A 81 -7.26 8.75 -17.81
C TYR A 81 -8.01 7.43 -17.63
N LEU A 82 -8.48 7.11 -16.42
CA LEU A 82 -9.21 5.86 -16.14
C LEU A 82 -10.72 6.07 -15.93
N GLY A 83 -11.18 7.34 -15.89
CA GLY A 83 -12.60 7.68 -15.79
C GLY A 83 -13.22 7.38 -14.42
N GLY A 84 -12.40 7.19 -13.38
CA GLY A 84 -12.86 7.03 -12.00
C GLY A 84 -13.26 8.35 -11.35
N SER A 85 -13.75 8.27 -10.10
CA SER A 85 -14.05 9.43 -9.25
C SER A 85 -13.32 9.33 -7.92
N ILE A 86 -12.97 10.47 -7.34
CA ILE A 86 -12.34 10.54 -6.01
C ILE A 86 -13.36 10.16 -4.93
N GLY A 87 -13.07 9.10 -4.18
CA GLY A 87 -13.90 8.64 -3.06
C GLY A 87 -13.54 9.26 -1.71
N ALA A 88 -12.29 9.69 -1.54
CA ALA A 88 -11.79 10.36 -0.33
C ALA A 88 -10.52 11.15 -0.67
N GLU A 89 -10.30 12.25 0.04
CA GLU A 89 -9.05 13.01 -0.02
C GLU A 89 -7.90 12.27 0.68
N PRO A 90 -6.64 12.48 0.27
CA PRO A 90 -5.49 11.92 0.97
C PRO A 90 -5.43 12.36 2.43
N ILE A 91 -5.23 11.39 3.32
CA ILE A 91 -4.95 11.64 4.73
C ILE A 91 -3.52 11.24 5.06
N LEU A 92 -2.86 12.05 5.88
CA LEU A 92 -1.54 11.71 6.41
C LEU A 92 -1.71 10.89 7.68
N ILE A 93 -1.05 9.73 7.74
CA ILE A 93 -0.97 8.91 8.94
C ILE A 93 0.44 9.06 9.50
N ASN A 94 0.57 9.73 10.65
CA ASN A 94 1.84 9.86 11.36
C ASN A 94 1.89 8.84 12.50
N GLU A 95 2.89 7.96 12.47
CA GLU A 95 3.25 7.16 13.64
C GLU A 95 4.04 8.03 14.63
N GLU A 96 3.33 8.80 15.45
CA GLU A 96 3.83 9.17 16.79
C GLU A 96 3.09 8.42 17.91
N ALA A 97 2.11 7.59 17.57
CA ALA A 97 1.42 6.73 18.52
C ALA A 97 1.82 5.27 18.28
N SER A 98 2.66 4.75 19.18
CA SER A 98 2.81 3.32 19.50
C SER A 98 3.76 2.50 18.60
N LEU A 99 5.07 2.62 18.89
CA LEU A 99 5.95 1.46 18.99
C LEU A 99 6.23 1.19 20.48
#